data_AF-A0A9P7K5U1-F1
#
_entry.id   AF-A0A9P7K5U1-F1
#
_cell.length_a   1.000
_cell.length_b   1.000
_cell.length_c   1.000
_cell.angle_alpha   90.00
_cell.angle_beta   90.00
_cell.angle_gamma   90.00
#
_symmetry.space_group_name_H-M   'P 1'
#
loop_
_entity.id
_entity.type
_entity.pdbx_description
1 polymer ?
#
loop_
_entity_poly.entity_id
_entity_poly.type
_entity_poly.pdbx_seq_one_letter_code
_entity_poly.pdbx_strand_id
1 'polypeptide(L)'
;MSSLLTSEAEPPKHSDFGTVGALVLVLHGNLAAASSTSSGRVHRKHLGGVRDTAIPGAGIWADDSSAIVCSGLGDEYLRHGVIGKIVGLARNSSLRKAINISVTEFVQDTGALCSVLALDSTGQGTVESSGPLFVIATGSKMPGSTELRREVHFASSTIPLLPRHEFMQDGHFVAGAYRYPSTPGHAVVLTRGAIDIPSLYLDDFMNLFQFTRKAAQALTSHTRVRRCAMASDGELIHLIPLHGLGECWNPVTHATEEYNPIYPGYLTSKNGPRSSTEELNNIQQRLVAVSGLREPFDRTFLGDASDQNLFARIVRGELEQWRIWESNTHIAFLTPFGNTPGFTVLIPRQHLSSDVFALSEEDYNALVTATYTVAEIIKCAFDITRVGIFFEGFEIDYTHAKLIPIHANSPPQTVVQPAKYHTHYPGFITTQPGPREKDMTALDTVAKGARDWVASHAVLPREDTLA
;
A
#
# COMPACT_ATOMS: atom_id res chain seq x y z
N MET A 1 3.35 -54.51 37.29
CA MET A 1 4.22 -54.09 38.41
C MET A 1 5.61 -53.85 37.87
N SER A 2 6.13 -52.62 38.07
CA SER A 2 7.55 -52.27 38.18
C SER A 2 8.45 -52.47 36.94
N SER A 3 9.24 -51.53 36.44
CA SER A 3 9.71 -50.24 36.97
C SER A 3 10.23 -49.37 35.82
N LEU A 4 9.93 -48.08 35.91
CA LEU A 4 10.72 -47.01 35.30
C LEU A 4 12.19 -47.14 35.71
N LEU A 5 13.09 -47.14 34.74
CA LEU A 5 14.44 -46.59 34.91
C LEU A 5 14.53 -45.36 34.03
N THR A 6 14.22 -44.23 34.64
CA THR A 6 14.60 -42.89 34.22
C THR A 6 16.13 -42.83 34.10
N SER A 7 16.66 -42.91 32.88
CA SER A 7 17.92 -42.22 32.61
C SER A 7 17.55 -40.76 32.37
N GLU A 8 17.69 -39.93 33.39
CA GLU A 8 17.77 -38.49 33.19
C GLU A 8 18.91 -38.25 32.20
N ALA A 9 18.57 -37.94 30.95
CA ALA A 9 19.53 -37.39 30.02
C ALA A 9 19.99 -36.06 30.62
N GLU A 10 21.27 -35.96 30.98
CA GLU A 10 21.86 -34.67 31.34
C GLU A 10 21.45 -33.63 30.28
N PRO A 11 21.02 -32.42 30.67
CA PRO A 11 20.76 -31.36 29.70
C PRO A 11 22.04 -31.14 28.89
N PRO A 12 21.96 -30.94 27.55
CA PRO A 12 23.15 -30.80 26.72
C PRO A 12 24.04 -29.69 27.29
N LYS A 13 25.21 -30.08 27.80
CA LYS A 13 26.22 -29.17 28.32
C LYS A 13 26.74 -28.32 27.15
N HIS A 14 26.54 -27.01 27.25
CA HIS A 14 26.75 -25.96 26.23
C HIS A 14 25.80 -26.02 25.03
N SER A 15 24.91 -25.04 24.95
CA SER A 15 24.09 -24.77 23.76
C SER A 15 24.98 -24.24 22.63
N ASP A 16 25.43 -25.14 21.77
CA ASP A 16 25.96 -24.83 20.44
C ASP A 16 24.88 -24.10 19.62
N PHE A 17 24.92 -22.78 19.61
CA PHE A 17 24.06 -22.02 18.71
C PHE A 17 24.57 -22.21 17.26
N GLY A 18 23.65 -22.34 16.30
CA GLY A 18 23.91 -22.43 14.85
C GLY A 18 23.63 -21.11 14.12
N THR A 19 23.58 -21.14 12.79
CA THR A 19 23.08 -20.03 11.95
C THR A 19 21.56 -20.08 11.90
N VAL A 20 20.90 -18.94 12.05
CA VAL A 20 19.45 -18.77 11.88
C VAL A 20 19.22 -17.83 10.71
N GLY A 21 18.45 -18.28 9.72
CA GLY A 21 18.05 -17.48 8.56
C GLY A 21 16.53 -17.31 8.50
N ALA A 22 16.08 -16.17 7.99
CA ALA A 22 14.68 -15.87 7.74
C ALA A 22 14.53 -15.27 6.34
N LEU A 23 13.57 -15.79 5.59
CA LEU A 23 13.17 -15.28 4.28
C LEU A 23 11.72 -14.82 4.34
N VAL A 24 11.42 -13.72 3.66
CA VAL A 24 10.08 -13.15 3.62
C VAL A 24 9.74 -12.76 2.18
N LEU A 25 8.59 -13.21 1.68
CA LEU A 25 7.91 -12.61 0.53
C LEU A 25 6.86 -11.67 1.07
N VAL A 26 6.95 -10.39 0.75
CA VAL A 26 5.99 -9.38 1.22
C VAL A 26 4.76 -9.31 0.30
N LEU A 27 3.67 -8.72 0.77
CA LEU A 27 2.36 -8.63 0.07
C LEU A 27 2.46 -8.12 -1.38
N HIS A 28 3.42 -7.23 -1.66
CA HIS A 28 3.64 -6.65 -2.99
C HIS A 28 4.67 -7.42 -3.83
N GLY A 29 5.06 -8.64 -3.43
CA GLY A 29 5.95 -9.50 -4.20
C GLY A 29 7.45 -9.16 -4.14
N ASN A 30 7.88 -8.35 -3.16
CA ASN A 30 9.30 -8.14 -2.88
C ASN A 30 9.83 -9.21 -1.91
N LEU A 31 11.13 -9.43 -1.93
CA LEU A 31 11.78 -10.44 -1.13
C LEU A 31 12.74 -9.79 -0.14
N ALA A 32 12.79 -10.34 1.07
CA ALA A 32 13.75 -9.97 2.10
C ALA A 32 14.42 -11.23 2.65
N ALA A 33 15.69 -11.07 3.01
CA ALA A 33 16.48 -12.08 3.69
C ALA A 33 17.08 -11.44 4.94
N ALA A 34 17.09 -12.20 6.03
CA ALA A 34 17.83 -11.89 7.24
C ALA A 34 18.56 -13.15 7.70
N SER A 35 19.76 -13.00 8.24
CA SER A 35 20.51 -14.13 8.76
C SER A 35 21.36 -13.69 9.94
N SER A 36 21.54 -14.60 10.89
CA SER A 36 22.29 -14.42 12.13
C SER A 36 23.16 -15.64 12.36
N THR A 37 24.42 -15.43 12.71
CA THR A 37 25.35 -16.51 13.06
C THR A 37 25.77 -16.39 14.50
N SER A 38 26.04 -17.54 15.11
CA SER A 38 26.55 -17.61 16.47
C SER A 38 27.94 -18.25 16.51
N SER A 39 28.59 -18.15 17.67
CA SER A 39 29.99 -18.51 17.89
C SER A 39 30.26 -20.01 18.09
N GLY A 40 29.22 -20.85 18.12
CA GLY A 40 29.22 -22.15 18.83
C GLY A 40 30.23 -23.22 18.42
N ARG A 41 30.84 -23.20 17.22
CA ARG A 41 31.67 -24.34 16.77
C ARG A 41 33.08 -24.05 16.26
N VAL A 42 33.53 -22.80 16.22
CA VAL A 42 34.87 -22.50 15.66
C VAL A 42 35.74 -21.85 16.73
N HIS A 43 36.63 -22.63 17.34
CA HIS A 43 37.65 -22.21 18.31
C HIS A 43 38.74 -21.27 17.74
N ARG A 44 38.43 -20.48 16.71
CA ARG A 44 39.31 -19.48 16.07
C ARG A 44 38.50 -18.30 15.52
N LYS A 45 37.67 -17.66 16.34
CA LYS A 45 37.04 -16.39 15.93
C LYS A 45 37.87 -15.23 16.48
N HIS A 46 38.50 -14.48 15.57
CA HIS A 46 39.16 -13.22 15.92
C HIS A 46 38.09 -12.15 16.22
N LEU A 47 38.31 -11.38 17.28
CA LEU A 47 37.52 -10.19 17.55
C LEU A 47 37.61 -9.25 16.33
N GLY A 48 36.46 -8.82 15.80
CA GLY A 48 36.39 -7.95 14.62
C GLY A 48 36.29 -8.66 13.25
N GLY A 49 36.20 -9.99 13.20
CA GLY A 49 36.03 -10.73 11.93
C GLY A 49 34.62 -10.63 11.34
N VAL A 50 34.52 -10.32 10.04
CA VAL A 50 33.27 -10.36 9.24
C VAL A 50 33.09 -11.77 8.66
N ARG A 51 31.85 -12.28 8.62
CA ARG A 51 31.50 -13.62 8.10
C ARG A 51 30.61 -13.53 6.85
N ASP A 52 30.46 -14.67 6.17
CA ASP A 52 29.57 -14.88 5.02
C ASP A 52 28.17 -14.30 5.22
N THR A 53 27.60 -14.48 6.40
CA THR A 53 26.25 -14.00 6.73
C THR A 53 26.12 -12.47 6.74
N ALA A 54 27.21 -11.73 6.94
CA ALA A 54 27.22 -10.27 6.87
C ALA A 54 27.55 -9.74 5.46
N ILE A 55 27.81 -10.63 4.48
CA ILE A 55 28.27 -10.27 3.15
C ILE A 55 27.20 -10.67 2.11
N PRO A 56 26.50 -9.69 1.49
CA PRO A 56 25.58 -9.96 0.40
C PRO A 56 26.26 -10.72 -0.75
N GLY A 57 25.64 -11.83 -1.17
CA GLY A 57 26.14 -12.69 -2.25
C GLY A 57 27.03 -13.84 -1.77
N ALA A 58 27.34 -13.92 -0.47
CA ALA A 58 28.05 -15.03 0.15
C ALA A 58 27.13 -15.88 1.04
N GLY A 59 26.65 -15.34 2.16
CA GLY A 59 25.78 -16.06 3.11
C GLY A 59 24.33 -15.55 3.16
N ILE A 60 24.06 -14.39 2.57
CA ILE A 60 22.74 -13.78 2.49
C ILE A 60 22.55 -13.07 1.14
N TRP A 61 21.33 -13.08 0.60
CA TRP A 61 20.97 -12.32 -0.60
C TRP A 61 19.48 -12.05 -0.64
N ALA A 62 19.11 -10.88 -1.15
CA ALA A 62 17.75 -10.58 -1.54
C ALA A 62 17.78 -9.61 -2.72
N ASP A 63 17.06 -9.95 -3.79
CA ASP A 63 16.81 -9.08 -4.93
C ASP A 63 15.34 -9.16 -5.36
N ASP A 64 15.06 -8.61 -6.54
CA ASP A 64 13.71 -8.54 -7.09
C ASP A 64 13.10 -9.92 -7.44
N SER A 65 13.92 -10.96 -7.52
CA SER A 65 13.59 -12.30 -8.02
C SER A 65 13.77 -13.42 -6.99
N SER A 66 14.76 -13.31 -6.10
CA SER A 66 15.12 -14.34 -5.13
C SER A 66 15.61 -13.75 -3.80
N ALA A 67 15.23 -14.40 -2.69
CA ALA A 67 15.88 -14.26 -1.40
C ALA A 67 16.49 -15.59 -0.99
N ILE A 68 17.73 -15.55 -0.49
CA ILE A 68 18.54 -16.73 -0.24
C ILE A 68 19.32 -16.53 1.05
N VAL A 69 19.31 -17.54 1.92
CA VAL A 69 20.17 -17.63 3.09
C VAL A 69 20.85 -18.98 3.11
N CYS A 70 22.11 -18.99 3.54
CA CYS A 70 22.91 -20.19 3.63
C CYS A 70 23.27 -20.51 5.09
N SER A 71 23.52 -21.80 5.36
CA SER A 71 24.03 -22.28 6.63
C SER A 71 25.06 -23.39 6.44
N GLY A 72 26.26 -23.19 7.00
CA GLY A 72 27.37 -24.13 7.00
C GLY A 72 28.70 -23.44 7.34
N LEU A 73 29.80 -23.86 6.72
CA LEU A 73 31.14 -23.29 6.97
C LEU A 73 31.35 -21.98 6.21
N GLY A 74 31.09 -20.85 6.87
CA GLY A 74 31.08 -19.52 6.24
C GLY A 74 32.32 -19.14 5.40
N ASP A 75 33.53 -19.55 5.80
CA ASP A 75 34.75 -19.27 5.01
C ASP A 75 34.71 -19.94 3.62
N GLU A 76 34.11 -21.13 3.52
CA GLU A 76 33.95 -21.84 2.25
C GLU A 76 32.87 -21.20 1.38
N TYR A 77 31.78 -20.69 1.97
CA TYR A 77 30.77 -19.91 1.26
C TYR A 77 31.36 -18.63 0.64
N LEU A 78 32.24 -17.95 1.37
CA LEU A 78 32.95 -16.77 0.87
C LEU A 78 33.88 -17.10 -0.29
N ARG A 79 34.69 -18.16 -0.16
CA ARG A 79 35.65 -18.56 -1.20
C ARG A 79 34.97 -19.00 -2.49
N HIS A 80 33.84 -19.70 -2.38
CA HIS A 80 33.17 -20.31 -3.54
C HIS A 80 32.01 -19.47 -4.08
N GLY A 81 31.65 -18.36 -3.42
CA GLY A 81 30.61 -17.45 -3.89
C GLY A 81 29.27 -18.15 -4.17
N VAL A 82 28.89 -19.08 -3.29
CA VAL A 82 27.78 -20.04 -3.52
C VAL A 82 26.50 -19.32 -3.93
N ILE A 83 26.11 -18.27 -3.19
CA ILE A 83 24.90 -17.50 -3.52
C ILE A 83 25.05 -16.74 -4.84
N GLY A 84 26.19 -16.09 -5.08
CA GLY A 84 26.46 -15.43 -6.36
C GLY A 84 26.30 -16.36 -7.56
N LYS A 85 26.76 -17.60 -7.43
CA LYS A 85 26.57 -18.66 -8.45
C LYS A 85 25.11 -19.05 -8.62
N ILE A 86 24.37 -19.27 -7.52
CA ILE A 86 22.94 -19.58 -7.55
C ILE A 86 22.18 -18.46 -8.28
N VAL A 87 22.39 -17.20 -7.90
CA VAL A 87 21.74 -16.04 -8.52
C VAL A 87 22.09 -15.95 -10.01
N GLY A 88 23.35 -16.19 -10.38
CA GLY A 88 23.78 -16.22 -11.78
C GLY A 88 23.06 -17.30 -12.60
N LEU A 89 22.95 -18.52 -12.08
CA LEU A 89 22.27 -19.64 -12.74
C LEU A 89 20.75 -19.45 -12.79
N ALA A 90 20.16 -18.86 -11.75
CA ALA A 90 18.72 -18.60 -11.66
C ALA A 90 18.22 -17.59 -12.70
N ARG A 91 19.10 -16.78 -13.31
CA ARG A 91 18.73 -15.91 -14.44
C ARG A 91 18.23 -16.67 -15.66
N ASN A 92 18.68 -17.91 -15.86
CA ASN A 92 18.39 -18.73 -17.03
C ASN A 92 17.77 -20.10 -16.69
N SER A 93 17.41 -20.34 -15.42
CA SER A 93 16.86 -21.61 -14.95
C SER A 93 15.96 -21.42 -13.72
N SER A 94 15.24 -22.46 -13.31
CA SER A 94 14.46 -22.37 -12.06
C SER A 94 15.39 -22.24 -10.85
N LEU A 95 14.94 -21.50 -9.83
CA LEU A 95 15.70 -21.31 -8.59
C LEU A 95 16.10 -22.65 -7.96
N ARG A 96 15.19 -23.63 -7.98
CA ARG A 96 15.49 -25.00 -7.53
C ARG A 96 16.63 -25.64 -8.31
N LYS A 97 16.61 -25.59 -9.64
CA LYS A 97 17.69 -26.18 -10.45
C LYS A 97 19.03 -25.51 -10.17
N ALA A 98 19.05 -24.18 -10.06
CA ALA A 98 20.26 -23.41 -9.75
C ALA A 98 20.86 -23.80 -8.39
N ILE A 99 20.02 -23.98 -7.36
CA ILE A 99 20.44 -24.41 -6.03
C ILE A 99 21.00 -25.83 -6.08
N ASN A 100 20.31 -26.78 -6.70
CA ASN A 100 20.74 -28.19 -6.72
C ASN A 100 22.11 -28.35 -7.37
N ILE A 101 22.36 -27.64 -8.49
CA ILE A 101 23.67 -27.62 -9.15
C ILE A 101 24.73 -27.04 -8.20
N SER A 102 24.45 -25.87 -7.62
CA SER A 102 25.42 -25.15 -6.80
C SER A 102 25.78 -25.90 -5.51
N VAL A 103 24.81 -26.52 -4.85
CA VAL A 103 25.02 -27.33 -3.63
C VAL A 103 25.79 -28.60 -3.95
N THR A 104 25.43 -29.30 -5.03
CA THR A 104 26.11 -30.54 -5.44
C THR A 104 27.58 -30.29 -5.74
N GLU A 105 27.88 -29.29 -6.56
CA GLU A 105 29.25 -28.95 -6.93
C GLU A 105 30.04 -28.45 -5.72
N PHE A 106 29.45 -27.61 -4.86
CA PHE A 106 30.12 -27.16 -3.63
C PHE A 106 30.54 -28.32 -2.73
N VAL A 107 29.67 -29.31 -2.53
CA VAL A 107 29.97 -30.48 -1.69
C VAL A 107 31.04 -31.35 -2.33
N GLN A 108 31.02 -31.51 -3.66
CA GLN A 108 32.05 -32.26 -4.39
C GLN A 108 33.42 -31.58 -4.32
N ASP A 109 33.47 -30.26 -4.44
CA ASP A 109 34.71 -29.49 -4.47
C ASP A 109 35.35 -29.34 -3.09
N THR A 110 34.53 -29.16 -2.05
CA THR A 110 35.01 -28.79 -0.70
C THR A 110 34.92 -29.91 0.32
N GLY A 111 34.03 -30.89 0.12
CA GLY A 111 33.61 -31.84 1.14
C GLY A 111 32.86 -31.21 2.33
N ALA A 112 32.60 -29.90 2.31
CA ALA A 112 31.93 -29.18 3.37
C ALA A 112 30.40 -29.31 3.29
N LEU A 113 29.74 -29.27 4.44
CA LEU A 113 28.28 -29.24 4.50
C LEU A 113 27.73 -27.91 3.98
N CYS A 114 26.67 -28.00 3.20
CA CYS A 114 26.00 -26.86 2.60
C CYS A 114 24.50 -26.97 2.76
N SER A 115 23.89 -25.97 3.39
CA SER A 115 22.43 -25.81 3.43
C SER A 115 22.03 -24.47 2.83
N VAL A 116 20.98 -24.47 2.03
CA VAL A 116 20.42 -23.31 1.35
C VAL A 116 18.91 -23.31 1.59
N LEU A 117 18.40 -22.20 2.09
CA LEU A 117 16.99 -21.86 2.08
C LEU A 117 16.81 -20.71 1.11
N ALA A 118 15.84 -20.83 0.21
CA ALA A 118 15.57 -19.82 -0.80
C ALA A 118 14.06 -19.62 -1.00
N LEU A 119 13.68 -18.44 -1.47
CA LEU A 119 12.31 -18.04 -1.77
C LEU A 119 12.32 -17.20 -3.05
N ASP A 120 11.46 -17.52 -4.01
CA ASP A 120 11.29 -16.71 -5.21
C ASP A 120 10.14 -15.69 -5.10
N SER A 121 10.07 -14.77 -6.06
CA SER A 121 9.07 -13.68 -6.06
C SER A 121 7.62 -14.16 -6.25
N THR A 122 7.41 -15.45 -6.54
CA THR A 122 6.09 -16.07 -6.66
C THR A 122 5.64 -16.75 -5.35
N GLY A 123 6.53 -16.81 -4.36
CA GLY A 123 6.28 -17.47 -3.08
C GLY A 123 6.64 -18.95 -3.08
N GLN A 124 7.32 -19.44 -4.11
CA GLN A 124 7.84 -20.80 -4.11
C GLN A 124 9.16 -20.85 -3.34
N GLY A 125 9.14 -21.50 -2.18
CA GLY A 125 10.36 -21.76 -1.41
C GLY A 125 11.07 -23.03 -1.88
N THR A 126 12.40 -23.00 -1.83
CA THR A 126 13.26 -24.16 -2.07
C THR A 126 14.23 -24.34 -0.92
N VAL A 127 14.43 -25.60 -0.56
CA VAL A 127 15.34 -26.02 0.50
C VAL A 127 16.22 -27.10 -0.08
N GLU A 128 17.52 -26.95 0.08
CA GLU A 128 18.49 -28.02 -0.21
C GLU A 128 19.52 -28.06 0.92
N SER A 129 19.85 -29.26 1.39
CA SER A 129 20.84 -29.45 2.44
C SER A 129 21.60 -30.75 2.21
N SER A 130 22.93 -30.67 2.29
CA SER A 130 23.79 -31.85 2.40
C SER A 130 24.06 -32.26 3.85
N GLY A 131 23.54 -31.49 4.82
CA GLY A 131 23.70 -31.76 6.24
C GLY A 131 22.65 -32.74 6.78
N PRO A 132 22.96 -33.45 7.88
CA PRO A 132 22.04 -34.44 8.47
C PRO A 132 20.81 -33.79 9.14
N LEU A 133 20.86 -32.50 9.48
CA LEU A 133 19.75 -31.78 10.08
C LEU A 133 19.77 -30.30 9.66
N PHE A 134 18.67 -29.84 9.05
CA PHE A 134 18.41 -28.44 8.76
C PHE A 134 16.95 -28.11 9.09
N VAL A 135 16.74 -27.48 10.26
CA VAL A 135 15.39 -27.22 10.78
C VAL A 135 14.81 -25.97 10.14
N ILE A 136 13.60 -26.09 9.62
CA ILE A 136 12.87 -24.99 8.98
C ILE A 136 11.49 -24.88 9.61
N ALA A 137 11.07 -23.64 9.84
CA ALA A 137 9.69 -23.31 10.16
C ALA A 137 9.14 -22.39 9.06
N THR A 138 7.88 -22.60 8.69
CA THR A 138 7.19 -21.76 7.68
C THR A 138 5.94 -21.14 8.30
N GLY A 139 5.76 -19.83 8.09
CA GLY A 139 4.56 -19.11 8.52
C GLY A 139 3.37 -19.22 7.57
N SER A 140 3.56 -19.80 6.38
CA SER A 140 2.52 -19.97 5.36
C SER A 140 2.58 -21.38 4.75
N LYS A 141 1.47 -21.80 4.12
CA LYS A 141 1.33 -23.11 3.48
C LYS A 141 2.15 -23.12 2.18
N MET A 142 3.36 -23.66 2.21
CA MET A 142 4.15 -23.89 0.99
C MET A 142 3.40 -24.89 0.09
N PRO A 143 3.19 -24.62 -1.21
CA PRO A 143 2.60 -25.59 -2.12
C PRO A 143 3.46 -26.86 -2.13
N GLY A 144 2.91 -27.97 -1.61
CA GLY A 144 3.56 -29.28 -1.57
C GLY A 144 4.22 -29.69 -0.24
N SER A 145 4.03 -28.94 0.87
CA SER A 145 4.48 -29.39 2.20
C SER A 145 3.32 -29.84 3.09
N THR A 146 3.39 -31.08 3.60
CA THR A 146 2.46 -31.65 4.57
C THR A 146 2.84 -31.25 6.00
N GLU A 147 2.06 -30.31 6.55
CA GLU A 147 1.85 -29.94 7.96
C GLU A 147 3.03 -29.47 8.85
N LEU A 148 2.92 -28.24 9.39
CA LEU A 148 2.56 -28.05 10.81
C LEU A 148 2.13 -26.59 11.10
N ARG A 149 1.03 -26.46 11.84
CA ARG A 149 0.37 -25.23 12.28
C ARG A 149 1.18 -24.52 13.37
N ARG A 150 1.39 -23.20 13.20
CA ARG A 150 1.28 -22.15 14.23
C ARG A 150 0.94 -20.87 13.48
N GLU A 151 -0.11 -20.18 13.92
CA GLU A 151 -0.61 -18.95 13.29
C GLU A 151 0.50 -17.90 13.26
N VAL A 152 0.96 -17.55 12.05
CA VAL A 152 1.92 -16.47 11.82
C VAL A 152 1.16 -15.35 11.12
N HIS A 153 1.12 -14.20 11.80
CA HIS A 153 0.43 -13.01 11.34
C HIS A 153 1.20 -12.35 10.20
N PHE A 154 0.49 -12.03 9.11
CA PHE A 154 1.01 -11.21 8.02
C PHE A 154 1.21 -9.77 8.53
N ALA A 155 2.46 -9.38 8.79
CA ALA A 155 2.79 -7.97 8.98
C ALA A 155 2.94 -7.33 7.60
N SER A 156 1.99 -6.47 7.25
CA SER A 156 1.91 -5.72 5.99
C SER A 156 3.08 -4.73 5.89
N SER A 157 4.11 -5.02 5.09
CA SER A 157 5.01 -3.95 4.59
C SER A 157 6.13 -4.36 3.61
N THR A 158 6.69 -3.50 2.72
CA THR A 158 6.31 -2.17 2.20
C THR A 158 7.54 -1.48 1.55
N ILE A 159 7.78 -1.51 0.24
CA ILE A 159 8.52 -0.40 -0.42
C ILE A 159 7.78 -0.06 -1.71
N PRO A 160 6.63 0.63 -1.62
CA PRO A 160 5.87 1.06 -2.78
C PRO A 160 6.64 2.06 -3.65
N LEU A 161 7.67 2.69 -3.05
CA LEU A 161 8.44 3.78 -3.62
C LEU A 161 9.94 3.60 -3.37
N LEU A 162 10.73 3.53 -4.43
CA LEU A 162 12.19 3.47 -4.34
C LEU A 162 12.77 4.89 -4.19
N PRO A 163 13.83 5.09 -3.36
CA PRO A 163 14.42 6.42 -3.15
C PRO A 163 14.78 7.18 -4.43
N ARG A 164 15.27 6.48 -5.46
CA ARG A 164 15.61 7.10 -6.76
C ARG A 164 14.41 7.61 -7.57
N HIS A 165 13.21 7.08 -7.30
CA HIS A 165 11.96 7.45 -7.99
C HIS A 165 11.14 8.47 -7.21
N GLU A 166 11.67 8.98 -6.11
CA GLU A 166 11.08 10.10 -5.38
C GLU A 166 11.21 11.37 -6.22
N PHE A 167 10.17 12.19 -6.18
CA PHE A 167 10.17 13.46 -6.91
C PHE A 167 9.80 14.67 -6.06
N MET A 168 9.24 14.46 -4.88
CA MET A 168 8.94 15.53 -3.94
C MET A 168 9.04 15.00 -2.51
N GLN A 169 9.61 15.80 -1.62
CA GLN A 169 9.65 15.51 -0.20
C GLN A 169 9.47 16.82 0.56
N ASP A 170 8.65 16.79 1.62
CA ASP A 170 8.50 17.88 2.57
C ASP A 170 8.26 17.30 3.96
N GLY A 171 9.20 17.55 4.88
CA GLY A 171 9.25 16.89 6.19
C GLY A 171 9.17 15.36 6.07
N HIS A 172 8.06 14.81 6.59
CA HIS A 172 7.75 13.38 6.60
C HIS A 172 6.97 12.89 5.37
N PHE A 173 6.48 13.79 4.52
CA PHE A 173 5.72 13.42 3.32
C PHE A 173 6.64 13.22 2.14
N VAL A 174 6.40 12.14 1.39
CA VAL A 174 7.20 11.80 0.20
C VAL A 174 6.25 11.41 -0.92
N ALA A 175 6.48 11.98 -2.10
CA ALA A 175 5.82 11.62 -3.34
C ALA A 175 6.81 10.97 -4.31
N GLY A 176 6.36 9.95 -5.05
CA GLY A 176 7.20 9.32 -6.05
C GLY A 176 6.49 8.35 -6.98
N ALA A 177 7.17 7.96 -8.05
CA ALA A 177 6.61 7.04 -9.04
C ALA A 177 6.36 5.66 -8.42
N TYR A 178 5.13 5.16 -8.58
CA TYR A 178 4.69 3.96 -7.90
C TYR A 178 5.23 2.70 -8.59
N ARG A 179 5.72 1.74 -7.81
CA ARG A 179 6.30 0.49 -8.34
C ARG A 179 5.26 -0.49 -8.91
N TYR A 180 3.99 -0.31 -8.57
CA TYR A 180 2.88 -1.19 -8.99
C TYR A 180 1.79 -0.38 -9.70
N PRO A 181 2.14 0.34 -10.78
CA PRO A 181 1.21 1.26 -11.42
C PRO A 181 0.04 0.50 -12.04
N SER A 182 -1.18 1.00 -11.85
CA SER A 182 -2.37 0.55 -12.57
C SER A 182 -2.65 1.38 -13.84
N THR A 183 -1.98 2.52 -13.99
CA THR A 183 -2.08 3.43 -15.14
C THR A 183 -0.73 4.11 -15.44
N PRO A 184 -0.51 4.67 -16.64
CA PRO A 184 0.71 5.40 -16.95
C PRO A 184 0.88 6.63 -16.04
N GLY A 185 2.07 6.76 -15.43
CA GLY A 185 2.40 7.89 -14.55
C GLY A 185 1.77 7.81 -13.15
N HIS A 186 1.17 6.67 -12.78
CA HIS A 186 0.67 6.43 -11.41
C HIS A 186 1.80 6.67 -10.39
N ALA A 187 1.53 7.53 -9.42
CA ALA A 187 2.43 7.85 -8.33
C ALA A 187 1.75 7.64 -6.97
N VAL A 188 2.55 7.64 -5.91
CA VAL A 188 2.04 7.56 -4.54
C VAL A 188 2.61 8.67 -3.69
N VAL A 189 1.84 9.06 -2.67
CA VAL A 189 2.28 9.87 -1.54
C VAL A 189 2.20 9.00 -0.29
N LEU A 190 3.26 9.02 0.52
CA LEU A 190 3.36 8.26 1.77
C LEU A 190 4.02 9.11 2.86
N THR A 191 3.84 8.68 4.11
CA THR A 191 4.53 9.22 5.28
C THR A 191 5.77 8.38 5.59
N ARG A 192 6.88 9.02 5.96
CA ARG A 192 8.10 8.37 6.48
C ARG A 192 8.16 8.46 7.99
N GLY A 193 8.56 7.35 8.61
CA GLY A 193 8.66 7.22 10.06
C GLY A 193 7.42 6.56 10.66
N ALA A 194 7.23 6.73 11.98
CA ALA A 194 6.10 6.13 12.71
C ALA A 194 4.80 6.96 12.61
N ILE A 195 4.60 7.67 11.50
CA ILE A 195 3.44 8.53 11.27
C ILE A 195 2.46 7.80 10.37
N ASP A 196 1.25 7.58 10.87
CA ASP A 196 0.16 6.90 10.17
C ASP A 196 -0.88 7.93 9.72
N ILE A 197 -1.25 7.93 8.43
CA ILE A 197 -2.19 8.90 7.83
C ILE A 197 -3.54 9.00 8.58
N PRO A 198 -4.20 7.91 8.98
CA PRO A 198 -5.46 7.90 9.71
C PRO A 198 -5.37 8.51 11.12
N SER A 199 -4.15 8.63 11.66
CA SER A 199 -3.84 9.15 12.99
C SER A 199 -3.37 10.62 12.96
N LEU A 200 -3.29 11.25 11.78
CA LEU A 200 -2.90 12.64 11.65
C LEU A 200 -3.93 13.57 12.31
N TYR A 201 -3.45 14.59 13.02
CA TYR A 201 -4.29 15.71 13.43
C TYR A 201 -4.60 16.61 12.23
N LEU A 202 -5.63 17.45 12.37
CA LEU A 202 -6.14 18.28 11.28
C LEU A 202 -5.04 19.07 10.56
N ASP A 203 -4.12 19.72 11.27
CA ASP A 203 -3.06 20.53 10.65
C ASP A 203 -2.13 19.67 9.77
N ASP A 204 -1.68 18.52 10.26
CA ASP A 204 -0.84 17.60 9.48
C ASP A 204 -1.60 16.95 8.33
N PHE A 205 -2.89 16.66 8.53
CA PHE A 205 -3.77 16.17 7.48
C PHE A 205 -3.93 17.22 6.36
N MET A 206 -4.12 18.49 6.72
CA MET A 206 -4.17 19.59 5.75
C MET A 206 -2.85 19.72 4.99
N ASN A 207 -1.71 19.67 5.70
CA ASN A 207 -0.39 19.71 5.08
C ASN A 207 -0.16 18.54 4.11
N LEU A 208 -0.60 17.32 4.47
CA LEU A 208 -0.53 16.14 3.61
C LEU A 208 -1.35 16.32 2.33
N PHE A 209 -2.55 16.89 2.41
CA PHE A 209 -3.41 17.09 1.25
C PHE A 209 -2.91 18.23 0.36
N GLN A 210 -2.36 19.31 0.94
CA GLN A 210 -1.69 20.36 0.17
C GLN A 210 -0.44 19.82 -0.56
N PHE A 211 0.36 19.00 0.12
CA PHE A 211 1.47 18.28 -0.49
C PHE A 211 0.99 17.37 -1.63
N THR A 212 -0.06 16.58 -1.39
CA THR A 212 -0.68 15.71 -2.39
C THR A 212 -1.15 16.48 -3.62
N ARG A 213 -1.79 17.65 -3.42
CA ARG A 213 -2.25 18.53 -4.50
C ARG A 213 -1.08 19.02 -5.37
N LYS A 214 0.02 19.46 -4.76
CA LYS A 214 1.22 19.89 -5.49
C LYS A 214 1.85 18.73 -6.27
N ALA A 215 1.87 17.52 -5.70
CA ALA A 215 2.35 16.32 -6.39
C ALA A 215 1.47 15.97 -7.60
N ALA A 216 0.15 16.07 -7.46
CA ALA A 216 -0.79 15.83 -8.55
C ALA A 216 -0.57 16.80 -9.71
N GLN A 217 -0.35 18.10 -9.43
CA GLN A 217 -0.04 19.12 -10.44
C GLN A 217 1.28 18.85 -11.17
N ALA A 218 2.32 18.40 -10.45
CA ALA A 218 3.58 17.98 -11.07
C ALA A 218 3.38 16.83 -12.06
N LEU A 219 2.56 15.84 -11.69
CA LEU A 219 2.29 14.67 -12.50
C LEU A 219 1.45 14.99 -13.74
N THR A 220 0.41 15.83 -13.62
CA THR A 220 -0.42 16.22 -14.78
C THR A 220 0.41 17.01 -15.79
N SER A 221 1.31 17.89 -15.34
CA SER A 221 2.22 18.60 -16.22
C SER A 221 3.16 17.66 -16.98
N HIS A 222 3.72 16.64 -16.32
CA HIS A 222 4.62 15.70 -16.97
C HIS A 222 3.89 14.76 -17.94
N THR A 223 2.81 14.14 -17.47
CA THR A 223 2.04 13.14 -18.24
C THR A 223 1.17 13.76 -19.32
N ARG A 224 1.02 15.10 -19.33
CA ARG A 224 0.18 15.87 -20.25
C ARG A 224 -1.29 15.47 -20.21
N VAL A 225 -1.75 14.90 -19.09
CA VAL A 225 -3.17 14.69 -18.84
C VAL A 225 -3.79 15.95 -18.26
N ARG A 226 -5.10 16.12 -18.47
CA ARG A 226 -5.83 17.27 -17.94
C ARG A 226 -6.13 17.14 -16.43
N ARG A 227 -6.31 15.92 -15.93
CA ARG A 227 -6.77 15.66 -14.57
C ARG A 227 -6.02 14.50 -13.93
N CYS A 228 -5.89 14.57 -12.61
CA CYS A 228 -5.36 13.49 -11.78
C CYS A 228 -6.41 13.17 -10.71
N ALA A 229 -6.73 11.90 -10.56
CA ALA A 229 -7.56 11.41 -9.47
C ALA A 229 -6.72 11.05 -8.26
N MET A 230 -7.37 10.99 -7.10
CA MET A 230 -6.79 10.57 -5.83
C MET A 230 -7.58 9.39 -5.27
N ALA A 231 -6.89 8.37 -4.76
CA ALA A 231 -7.50 7.33 -3.95
C ALA A 231 -6.59 7.00 -2.78
N SER A 232 -7.13 6.86 -1.58
CA SER A 232 -6.38 6.42 -0.40
C SER A 232 -7.21 5.41 0.38
N ASP A 233 -6.55 4.40 0.93
CA ASP A 233 -7.12 3.51 1.94
C ASP A 233 -6.58 3.84 3.34
N GLY A 234 -5.85 4.95 3.50
CA GLY A 234 -5.23 5.34 4.76
C GLY A 234 -3.83 4.78 4.99
N GLU A 235 -3.29 3.86 4.17
CA GLU A 235 -1.85 3.52 4.24
C GLU A 235 -1.00 4.45 3.38
N LEU A 236 -1.50 4.75 2.18
CA LEU A 236 -0.86 5.66 1.24
C LEU A 236 -1.92 6.35 0.38
N ILE A 237 -1.51 7.40 -0.33
CA ILE A 237 -2.36 8.10 -1.28
C ILE A 237 -1.87 7.79 -2.69
N HIS A 238 -2.74 7.24 -3.52
CA HIS A 238 -2.52 7.04 -4.95
C HIS A 238 -2.88 8.31 -5.72
N LEU A 239 -1.98 8.75 -6.58
CA LEU A 239 -2.19 9.79 -7.57
C LEU A 239 -2.26 9.14 -8.96
N ILE A 240 -3.42 9.24 -9.60
CA ILE A 240 -3.76 8.48 -10.80
C ILE A 240 -4.06 9.47 -11.93
N PRO A 241 -3.09 9.74 -12.83
CA PRO A 241 -3.33 10.51 -14.05
C PRO A 241 -4.46 9.89 -14.89
N LEU A 242 -5.46 10.69 -15.26
CA LEU A 242 -6.64 10.23 -16.00
C LEU A 242 -6.44 10.41 -17.51
N HIS A 243 -5.98 9.34 -18.16
CA HIS A 243 -5.71 9.31 -19.60
C HIS A 243 -6.97 9.08 -20.42
N GLY A 244 -7.00 9.58 -21.67
CA GLY A 244 -8.08 9.29 -22.61
C GLY A 244 -9.32 10.17 -22.51
N LEU A 245 -9.29 11.21 -21.69
CA LEU A 245 -10.41 12.12 -21.51
C LEU A 245 -10.52 13.14 -22.66
N GLY A 246 -11.75 13.48 -23.05
CA GLY A 246 -12.04 14.52 -24.04
C GLY A 246 -11.75 15.95 -23.55
N GLU A 247 -12.04 16.95 -24.38
CA GLU A 247 -11.92 18.37 -24.01
C GLU A 247 -13.04 18.84 -23.11
N CYS A 248 -14.27 18.46 -23.47
CA CYS A 248 -15.45 18.71 -22.66
C CYS A 248 -15.61 17.59 -21.63
N TRP A 249 -16.04 17.96 -20.43
CA TRP A 249 -16.45 16.99 -19.43
C TRP A 249 -17.63 16.16 -19.95
N ASN A 250 -17.53 14.84 -19.77
CA ASN A 250 -18.60 13.88 -20.04
C ASN A 250 -18.56 12.82 -18.94
N PRO A 251 -19.71 12.30 -18.50
CA PRO A 251 -19.73 11.26 -17.49
C PRO A 251 -19.08 9.98 -18.02
N VAL A 252 -18.17 9.41 -17.25
CA VAL A 252 -17.53 8.13 -17.56
C VAL A 252 -17.76 7.20 -16.37
N THR A 253 -18.67 6.25 -16.55
CA THR A 253 -19.06 5.28 -15.52
C THR A 253 -18.59 3.87 -15.91
N HIS A 254 -18.37 3.03 -14.91
CA HIS A 254 -18.08 1.62 -15.11
C HIS A 254 -19.35 0.78 -14.89
N ALA A 255 -19.66 -0.14 -15.80
CA ALA A 255 -20.89 -0.92 -15.76
C ALA A 255 -20.90 -2.03 -14.70
N THR A 256 -19.74 -2.55 -14.32
CA THR A 256 -19.64 -3.61 -13.30
C THR A 256 -19.74 -3.02 -11.92
N GLU A 257 -20.72 -3.50 -11.16
CA GLU A 257 -20.87 -3.23 -9.73
C GLU A 257 -19.93 -4.11 -8.91
N GLU A 258 -19.52 -3.60 -7.75
CA GLU A 258 -18.70 -4.31 -6.77
C GLU A 258 -19.21 -3.98 -5.37
N TYR A 259 -19.34 -4.98 -4.49
CA TYR A 259 -19.79 -4.75 -3.12
C TYR A 259 -18.97 -5.60 -2.15
N ASN A 260 -18.31 -4.93 -1.21
CA ASN A 260 -17.42 -5.54 -0.23
C ASN A 260 -17.84 -5.07 1.17
N PRO A 261 -18.64 -5.85 1.92
CA PRO A 261 -19.05 -5.47 3.28
C PRO A 261 -17.88 -5.51 4.28
N ILE A 262 -16.81 -6.23 3.94
CA ILE A 262 -15.56 -6.36 4.69
C ILE A 262 -14.41 -5.99 3.74
N TYR A 263 -13.40 -5.29 4.24
CA TYR A 263 -12.26 -4.82 3.46
C TYR A 263 -11.50 -5.98 2.80
N PRO A 264 -11.44 -6.05 1.45
CA PRO A 264 -10.81 -7.16 0.74
C PRO A 264 -9.29 -6.99 0.55
N GLY A 265 -8.70 -5.94 1.12
CA GLY A 265 -7.29 -5.56 0.92
C GLY A 265 -7.06 -4.47 -0.13
N TYR A 266 -8.13 -3.88 -0.69
CA TYR A 266 -8.10 -2.69 -1.54
C TYR A 266 -9.46 -1.98 -1.51
N LEU A 267 -9.52 -0.75 -2.01
CA LEU A 267 -10.74 0.02 -2.23
C LEU A 267 -10.92 0.37 -3.71
N THR A 268 -12.16 0.56 -4.13
CA THR A 268 -12.52 0.93 -5.51
C THR A 268 -13.60 2.01 -5.50
N SER A 269 -13.64 2.85 -6.53
CA SER A 269 -14.69 3.87 -6.71
C SER A 269 -15.92 3.35 -7.45
N LYS A 270 -15.92 2.08 -7.92
CA LYS A 270 -17.06 1.44 -8.58
C LYS A 270 -18.30 1.50 -7.70
N ASN A 271 -19.47 1.65 -8.34
CA ASN A 271 -20.75 1.56 -7.66
C ASN A 271 -21.00 0.15 -7.11
N GLY A 272 -21.74 0.08 -6.01
CA GLY A 272 -22.36 -1.15 -5.52
C GLY A 272 -23.80 -1.28 -6.03
N PRO A 273 -24.45 -2.43 -5.77
CA PRO A 273 -25.87 -2.58 -5.97
C PRO A 273 -26.63 -1.59 -5.09
N ARG A 274 -27.84 -1.22 -5.51
CA ARG A 274 -28.66 -0.27 -4.75
C ARG A 274 -28.99 -0.80 -3.36
N SER A 275 -28.57 -0.11 -2.30
CA SER A 275 -28.91 -0.41 -0.91
C SER A 275 -30.40 -0.21 -0.64
N SER A 276 -30.92 -0.98 0.33
CA SER A 276 -32.30 -0.81 0.79
C SER A 276 -32.45 0.45 1.64
N THR A 277 -33.65 1.06 1.63
CA THR A 277 -33.94 2.22 2.49
C THR A 277 -33.80 1.88 3.98
N GLU A 278 -34.12 0.65 4.38
CA GLU A 278 -33.95 0.19 5.77
C GLU A 278 -32.47 0.16 6.19
N GLU A 279 -31.60 -0.40 5.35
CA GLU A 279 -30.15 -0.41 5.59
C GLU A 279 -29.59 1.01 5.69
N LEU A 280 -29.97 1.89 4.76
CA LEU A 280 -29.53 3.29 4.75
C LEU A 280 -30.01 4.05 5.99
N ASN A 281 -31.26 3.84 6.42
CA ASN A 281 -31.80 4.45 7.63
C ASN A 281 -31.06 3.99 8.89
N ASN A 282 -30.79 2.69 9.01
CA ASN A 282 -30.05 2.13 10.16
C ASN A 282 -28.63 2.70 10.24
N ILE A 283 -27.93 2.78 9.10
CA ILE A 283 -26.59 3.36 9.04
C ILE A 283 -26.61 4.87 9.31
N GLN A 284 -27.58 5.59 8.75
CA GLN A 284 -27.74 7.03 8.97
C GLN A 284 -27.96 7.32 10.45
N GLN A 285 -28.84 6.59 11.14
CA GLN A 285 -29.07 6.76 12.58
C GLN A 285 -27.78 6.61 13.39
N ARG A 286 -26.96 5.62 13.06
CA ARG A 286 -25.66 5.39 13.71
C ARG A 286 -24.70 6.57 13.51
N LEU A 287 -24.62 7.12 12.30
CA LEU A 287 -23.75 8.26 11.98
C LEU A 287 -24.27 9.57 12.59
N VAL A 288 -25.58 9.80 12.56
CA VAL A 288 -26.23 10.98 13.14
C VAL A 288 -26.08 11.02 14.67
N ALA A 289 -26.09 9.86 15.33
CA ALA A 289 -25.84 9.77 16.77
C ALA A 289 -24.45 10.30 17.16
N VAL A 290 -23.47 10.20 16.27
CA VAL A 290 -22.11 10.73 16.47
C VAL A 290 -22.00 12.18 16.01
N SER A 291 -22.53 12.52 14.84
CA SER A 291 -22.40 13.87 14.27
C SER A 291 -23.22 14.93 15.00
N GLY A 292 -24.25 14.51 15.73
CA GLY A 292 -25.19 15.41 16.40
C GLY A 292 -26.11 16.17 15.44
N LEU A 293 -26.19 15.78 14.17
CA LEU A 293 -27.09 16.38 13.18
C LEU A 293 -28.55 16.30 13.64
N ARG A 294 -29.31 17.38 13.45
CA ARG A 294 -30.74 17.46 13.82
C ARG A 294 -31.55 18.03 12.67
N GLU A 295 -32.81 17.65 12.61
CA GLU A 295 -33.77 18.29 11.72
C GLU A 295 -34.31 19.60 12.31
N PRO A 296 -34.74 20.57 11.46
CA PRO A 296 -34.70 20.52 10.01
C PRO A 296 -33.29 20.76 9.45
N PHE A 297 -32.94 20.06 8.36
CA PHE A 297 -31.67 20.29 7.66
C PHE A 297 -31.62 21.67 7.00
N ASP A 298 -30.45 22.30 7.00
CA ASP A 298 -30.24 23.52 6.22
C ASP A 298 -30.24 23.21 4.71
N ARG A 299 -31.20 23.77 3.99
CA ARG A 299 -31.42 23.59 2.54
C ARG A 299 -30.79 24.68 1.68
N THR A 300 -29.98 25.55 2.29
CA THR A 300 -29.32 26.65 1.59
C THR A 300 -28.32 26.12 0.57
N PHE A 301 -28.56 26.43 -0.70
CA PHE A 301 -27.65 26.21 -1.82
C PHE A 301 -26.97 27.53 -2.15
N LEU A 302 -25.64 27.51 -2.27
CA LEU A 302 -24.80 28.71 -2.45
C LEU A 302 -24.43 28.96 -3.92
N GLY A 303 -24.97 28.17 -4.85
CA GLY A 303 -24.83 28.39 -6.30
C GLY A 303 -26.07 29.00 -6.94
N ASP A 304 -26.17 28.86 -8.27
CA ASP A 304 -27.34 29.28 -9.04
C ASP A 304 -28.59 28.47 -8.65
N ALA A 305 -29.65 29.14 -8.20
CA ALA A 305 -30.89 28.48 -7.78
C ALA A 305 -31.56 27.63 -8.90
N SER A 306 -31.24 27.90 -10.17
CA SER A 306 -31.72 27.14 -11.32
C SER A 306 -30.91 25.88 -11.65
N ASP A 307 -29.79 25.64 -10.95
CA ASP A 307 -28.91 24.50 -11.19
C ASP A 307 -29.63 23.15 -10.98
N GLN A 308 -29.71 22.35 -12.04
CA GLN A 308 -30.38 21.06 -12.08
C GLN A 308 -29.45 19.86 -11.79
N ASN A 309 -28.17 20.11 -11.47
CA ASN A 309 -27.24 19.05 -11.08
C ASN A 309 -27.80 18.22 -9.91
N LEU A 310 -27.56 16.90 -9.93
CA LEU A 310 -28.05 15.97 -8.91
C LEU A 310 -27.72 16.45 -7.50
N PHE A 311 -26.49 16.90 -7.26
CA PHE A 311 -26.03 17.32 -5.94
C PHE A 311 -26.64 18.66 -5.51
N ALA A 312 -26.83 19.61 -6.44
CA ALA A 312 -27.52 20.85 -6.15
C ALA A 312 -28.96 20.61 -5.65
N ARG A 313 -29.66 19.66 -6.27
CA ARG A 313 -31.01 19.23 -5.88
C ARG A 313 -31.04 18.52 -4.52
N ILE A 314 -30.00 17.74 -4.18
CA ILE A 314 -29.84 17.13 -2.85
C ILE A 314 -29.65 18.22 -1.78
N VAL A 315 -28.78 19.22 -2.02
CA VAL A 315 -28.56 20.32 -1.07
C VAL A 315 -29.88 21.02 -0.75
N ARG A 316 -30.69 21.33 -1.77
CA ARG A 316 -32.00 21.97 -1.64
C ARG A 316 -33.11 21.08 -1.06
N GLY A 317 -32.83 19.79 -0.85
CA GLY A 317 -33.79 18.83 -0.30
C GLY A 317 -34.94 18.50 -1.25
N GLU A 318 -34.71 18.55 -2.57
CA GLU A 318 -35.67 18.16 -3.60
C GLU A 318 -35.73 16.65 -3.84
N LEU A 319 -34.72 15.93 -3.34
CA LEU A 319 -34.54 14.50 -3.50
C LEU A 319 -34.49 13.82 -2.13
N GLU A 320 -34.86 12.54 -2.10
CA GLU A 320 -34.62 11.68 -0.94
C GLU A 320 -33.11 11.64 -0.64
N GLN A 321 -32.76 11.82 0.63
CA GLN A 321 -31.37 11.93 1.08
C GLN A 321 -31.20 11.32 2.47
N TRP A 322 -30.03 10.72 2.69
CA TRP A 322 -29.61 10.21 3.99
C TRP A 322 -28.47 11.07 4.53
N ARG A 323 -28.78 12.34 4.82
CA ARG A 323 -27.81 13.30 5.35
C ARG A 323 -27.31 12.85 6.72
N ILE A 324 -26.00 12.89 6.92
CA ILE A 324 -25.33 12.46 8.16
C ILE A 324 -24.60 13.60 8.85
N TRP A 325 -24.22 14.64 8.13
CA TRP A 325 -23.51 15.80 8.67
C TRP A 325 -23.70 17.01 7.77
N GLU A 326 -23.66 18.21 8.35
CA GLU A 326 -23.64 19.47 7.61
C GLU A 326 -22.86 20.56 8.33
N SER A 327 -22.43 21.54 7.55
CA SER A 327 -21.87 22.82 7.99
C SER A 327 -22.45 23.95 7.14
N ASN A 328 -21.97 25.18 7.36
CA ASN A 328 -22.36 26.34 6.56
C ASN A 328 -21.94 26.25 5.09
N THR A 329 -20.96 25.40 4.75
CA THR A 329 -20.39 25.32 3.39
C THR A 329 -20.49 23.94 2.76
N HIS A 330 -20.68 22.87 3.54
CA HIS A 330 -20.67 21.49 3.05
C HIS A 330 -21.77 20.63 3.66
N ILE A 331 -22.15 19.56 2.96
CA ILE A 331 -23.04 18.50 3.47
C ILE A 331 -22.45 17.12 3.16
N ALA A 332 -22.72 16.15 4.03
CA ALA A 332 -22.38 14.74 3.81
C ALA A 332 -23.61 13.85 3.93
N PHE A 333 -23.74 12.88 3.03
CA PHE A 333 -24.87 11.96 2.98
C PHE A 333 -24.46 10.57 2.46
N LEU A 334 -25.24 9.55 2.82
CA LEU A 334 -25.04 8.20 2.29
C LEU A 334 -25.50 8.13 0.82
N THR A 335 -24.71 7.47 -0.01
CA THR A 335 -25.14 7.11 -1.37
C THR A 335 -25.91 5.80 -1.34
N PRO A 336 -27.03 5.67 -2.08
CA PRO A 336 -27.73 4.40 -2.23
C PRO A 336 -26.96 3.41 -3.10
N PHE A 337 -25.88 3.81 -3.78
CA PHE A 337 -25.06 2.94 -4.65
C PHE A 337 -23.66 2.69 -4.06
N GLY A 338 -23.55 2.69 -2.72
CA GLY A 338 -22.30 2.45 -2.02
C GLY A 338 -21.82 1.01 -2.17
N ASN A 339 -20.53 0.83 -2.45
CA ASN A 339 -19.91 -0.50 -2.50
C ASN A 339 -19.49 -1.07 -1.12
N THR A 340 -19.70 -0.30 -0.05
CA THR A 340 -19.33 -0.64 1.32
C THR A 340 -20.35 -0.01 2.28
N PRO A 341 -20.78 -0.69 3.35
CA PRO A 341 -21.67 -0.10 4.35
C PRO A 341 -21.11 1.22 4.90
N GLY A 342 -21.89 2.30 4.82
CA GLY A 342 -21.48 3.63 5.27
C GLY A 342 -20.72 4.46 4.23
N PHE A 343 -20.67 4.02 2.98
CA PHE A 343 -20.15 4.83 1.88
C PHE A 343 -20.85 6.20 1.85
N THR A 344 -20.05 7.24 2.09
CA THR A 344 -20.53 8.60 2.25
C THR A 344 -20.00 9.49 1.12
N VAL A 345 -20.87 10.36 0.61
CA VAL A 345 -20.51 11.41 -0.34
C VAL A 345 -20.55 12.74 0.40
N LEU A 346 -19.47 13.50 0.31
CA LEU A 346 -19.31 14.84 0.87
C LEU A 346 -19.19 15.85 -0.26
N ILE A 347 -20.00 16.91 -0.22
CA ILE A 347 -20.06 17.96 -1.25
C ILE A 347 -20.10 19.36 -0.63
N PRO A 348 -19.59 20.39 -1.33
CA PRO A 348 -19.90 21.77 -1.01
C PRO A 348 -21.38 22.08 -1.29
N ARG A 349 -21.89 23.15 -0.68
CA ARG A 349 -23.22 23.73 -0.93
C ARG A 349 -23.26 24.56 -2.21
N GLN A 350 -22.12 24.82 -2.83
CA GLN A 350 -21.98 25.53 -4.10
C GLN A 350 -21.50 24.57 -5.17
N HIS A 351 -22.05 24.71 -6.39
CA HIS A 351 -21.53 23.96 -7.54
C HIS A 351 -20.13 24.45 -7.92
N LEU A 352 -19.14 23.64 -7.59
CA LEU A 352 -17.74 23.82 -7.93
C LEU A 352 -17.28 22.72 -8.90
N SER A 353 -16.17 22.95 -9.62
CA SER A 353 -15.65 22.02 -10.62
C SER A 353 -15.41 20.62 -10.05
N SER A 354 -15.77 19.58 -10.80
CA SER A 354 -15.42 18.20 -10.43
C SER A 354 -13.92 17.91 -10.34
N ASP A 355 -13.07 18.79 -10.88
CA ASP A 355 -11.61 18.70 -10.77
C ASP A 355 -11.11 19.27 -9.44
N VAL A 356 -11.06 18.43 -8.41
CA VAL A 356 -10.71 18.81 -7.04
C VAL A 356 -9.35 19.51 -6.95
N PHE A 357 -8.34 19.07 -7.70
CA PHE A 357 -7.00 19.66 -7.64
C PHE A 357 -6.89 21.03 -8.35
N ALA A 358 -7.89 21.39 -9.16
CA ALA A 358 -8.01 22.67 -9.85
C ALA A 358 -8.85 23.71 -9.11
N LEU A 359 -9.44 23.36 -7.96
CA LEU A 359 -10.21 24.29 -7.12
C LEU A 359 -9.38 25.49 -6.64
N SER A 360 -10.04 26.54 -6.14
CA SER A 360 -9.31 27.60 -5.43
C SER A 360 -8.61 27.03 -4.19
N GLU A 361 -7.63 27.76 -3.62
CA GLU A 361 -6.99 27.33 -2.38
C GLU A 361 -8.00 27.28 -1.21
N GLU A 362 -8.88 28.26 -1.14
CA GLU A 362 -9.96 28.36 -0.14
C GLU A 362 -10.93 27.16 -0.23
N ASP A 363 -11.46 26.89 -1.42
CA ASP A 363 -12.42 25.80 -1.63
C ASP A 363 -11.79 24.42 -1.39
N TYR A 364 -10.54 24.24 -1.83
CA TYR A 364 -9.80 23.00 -1.60
C TYR A 364 -9.58 22.76 -0.11
N ASN A 365 -9.11 23.77 0.63
CA ASN A 365 -8.88 23.67 2.06
C ASN A 365 -10.18 23.42 2.83
N ALA A 366 -11.29 24.05 2.42
CA ALA A 366 -12.61 23.82 3.01
C ALA A 366 -13.10 22.38 2.77
N LEU A 367 -12.92 21.84 1.56
CA LEU A 367 -13.27 20.45 1.24
C LEU A 367 -12.44 19.45 2.05
N VAL A 368 -11.14 19.67 2.20
CA VAL A 368 -10.23 18.79 2.97
C VAL A 368 -10.57 18.84 4.46
N THR A 369 -10.87 20.02 5.01
CA THR A 369 -11.30 20.17 6.40
C THR A 369 -12.63 19.44 6.68
N ALA A 370 -13.60 19.58 5.77
CA ALA A 370 -14.85 18.85 5.86
C ALA A 370 -14.64 17.33 5.71
N THR A 371 -13.73 16.92 4.83
CA THR A 371 -13.32 15.52 4.63
C THR A 371 -12.78 14.92 5.92
N TYR A 372 -11.86 15.62 6.60
CA TYR A 372 -11.33 15.22 7.91
C TYR A 372 -12.45 15.02 8.94
N THR A 373 -13.32 16.02 9.07
CA THR A 373 -14.42 16.01 10.04
C THR A 373 -15.35 14.82 9.83
N VAL A 374 -15.76 14.56 8.59
CA VAL A 374 -16.68 13.46 8.28
C VAL A 374 -15.99 12.10 8.40
N ALA A 375 -14.69 12.00 8.07
CA ALA A 375 -13.92 10.79 8.31
C ALA A 375 -13.85 10.44 9.81
N GLU A 376 -13.64 11.41 10.71
CA GLU A 376 -13.69 11.17 12.16
C GLU A 376 -15.06 10.69 12.64
N ILE A 377 -16.15 11.28 12.12
CA ILE A 377 -17.52 10.84 12.41
C ILE A 377 -17.72 9.38 11.99
N ILE A 378 -17.29 9.02 10.79
CA ILE A 378 -17.40 7.65 10.27
C ILE A 378 -16.58 6.69 11.12
N LYS A 379 -15.32 7.03 11.45
CA LYS A 379 -14.44 6.22 12.32
C LYS A 379 -15.10 5.94 13.67
N CYS A 380 -15.57 6.99 14.34
CA CYS A 380 -16.23 6.87 15.64
C CYS A 380 -17.55 6.10 15.56
N ALA A 381 -18.37 6.33 14.52
CA ALA A 381 -19.63 5.64 14.37
C ALA A 381 -19.42 4.15 14.17
N PHE A 382 -18.48 3.76 13.30
CA PHE A 382 -18.24 2.36 12.94
C PHE A 382 -17.29 1.61 13.88
N ASP A 383 -16.60 2.30 14.79
CA ASP A 383 -15.50 1.75 15.60
C ASP A 383 -14.38 1.15 14.72
N ILE A 384 -13.94 1.96 13.74
CA ILE A 384 -12.88 1.60 12.79
C ILE A 384 -11.76 2.62 12.82
N THR A 385 -10.56 2.19 12.45
CA THR A 385 -9.37 3.04 12.47
C THR A 385 -9.14 3.80 11.17
N ARG A 386 -9.75 3.35 10.05
CA ARG A 386 -9.45 3.83 8.70
C ARG A 386 -10.71 4.11 7.89
N VAL A 387 -10.66 5.18 7.11
CA VAL A 387 -11.64 5.56 6.09
C VAL A 387 -10.87 5.91 4.84
N GLY A 388 -11.20 5.26 3.73
CA GLY A 388 -10.64 5.60 2.44
C GLY A 388 -11.23 6.88 1.87
N ILE A 389 -10.43 7.62 1.11
CA ILE A 389 -10.77 8.93 0.56
C ILE A 389 -10.49 8.93 -0.94
N PHE A 390 -11.47 9.33 -1.74
CA PHE A 390 -11.35 9.40 -3.19
C PHE A 390 -11.76 10.78 -3.72
N PHE A 391 -10.96 11.30 -4.65
CA PHE A 391 -11.26 12.45 -5.52
C PHE A 391 -11.18 11.99 -6.98
N GLU A 392 -12.32 11.91 -7.66
CA GLU A 392 -12.42 11.34 -9.01
C GLU A 392 -13.12 12.27 -10.00
N GLY A 393 -14.37 12.67 -9.70
CA GLY A 393 -15.03 13.76 -10.43
C GLY A 393 -15.56 13.42 -11.83
N PHE A 394 -15.76 12.15 -12.19
CA PHE A 394 -16.22 11.75 -13.54
C PHE A 394 -17.58 11.07 -13.61
N GLU A 395 -18.20 10.75 -12.48
CA GLU A 395 -19.60 10.28 -12.50
C GLU A 395 -20.58 11.46 -12.51
N ILE A 396 -20.25 12.52 -11.77
CA ILE A 396 -21.05 13.73 -11.61
C ILE A 396 -20.11 14.93 -11.72
N ASP A 397 -20.45 15.90 -12.57
CA ASP A 397 -19.69 17.14 -12.70
C ASP A 397 -20.06 18.06 -11.54
N TYR A 398 -19.43 17.81 -10.39
CA TYR A 398 -19.58 18.58 -9.16
C TYR A 398 -18.46 18.16 -8.22
N THR A 399 -17.81 19.07 -7.48
CA THR A 399 -16.80 18.71 -6.48
C THR A 399 -17.34 17.72 -5.44
N HIS A 400 -16.70 16.58 -5.25
CA HIS A 400 -17.10 15.65 -4.19
C HIS A 400 -15.94 14.80 -3.70
N ALA A 401 -15.99 14.48 -2.41
CA ALA A 401 -15.18 13.45 -1.78
C ALA A 401 -16.03 12.21 -1.55
N LYS A 402 -15.50 11.03 -1.89
CA LYS A 402 -16.09 9.75 -1.52
C LYS A 402 -15.33 9.21 -0.31
N LEU A 403 -16.04 8.93 0.77
CA LEU A 403 -15.50 8.41 2.03
C LEU A 403 -15.98 6.97 2.21
N ILE A 404 -15.05 6.03 2.19
CA ILE A 404 -15.32 4.59 2.18
C ILE A 404 -14.81 3.98 3.49
N PRO A 405 -15.70 3.57 4.41
CA PRO A 405 -15.28 2.96 5.67
C PRO A 405 -14.49 1.66 5.44
N ILE A 406 -13.41 1.43 6.17
CA ILE A 406 -12.63 0.19 6.08
C ILE A 406 -13.04 -0.76 7.21
N HIS A 407 -14.03 -1.61 6.93
CA HIS A 407 -14.48 -2.67 7.84
C HIS A 407 -13.50 -3.86 7.76
N ALA A 408 -12.35 -3.73 8.40
CA ALA A 408 -11.36 -4.80 8.45
C ALA A 408 -11.67 -5.78 9.58
N ASN A 409 -11.78 -7.07 9.25
CA ASN A 409 -11.53 -8.12 10.22
C ASN A 409 -10.00 -8.33 10.30
N SER A 410 -9.50 -8.81 11.44
CA SER A 410 -8.08 -9.20 11.67
C SER A 410 -7.39 -9.78 10.41
N PRO A 411 -6.07 -9.57 10.24
CA PRO A 411 -5.42 -9.08 9.00
C PRO A 411 -5.80 -9.83 7.71
N PRO A 412 -5.66 -9.16 6.54
CA PRO A 412 -6.12 -9.68 5.25
C PRO A 412 -5.69 -11.13 5.03
N GLN A 413 -6.67 -12.01 4.88
CA GLN A 413 -6.44 -13.46 4.83
C GLN A 413 -5.91 -13.94 3.47
N THR A 414 -5.89 -13.08 2.45
CA THR A 414 -5.59 -13.45 1.07
C THR A 414 -4.75 -12.40 0.34
N VAL A 415 -3.77 -12.88 -0.42
CA VAL A 415 -2.99 -12.05 -1.36
C VAL A 415 -3.93 -11.47 -2.40
N VAL A 416 -3.98 -10.13 -2.48
CA VAL A 416 -4.76 -9.41 -3.49
C VAL A 416 -4.10 -9.62 -4.85
N GLN A 417 -4.87 -10.09 -5.83
CA GLN A 417 -4.38 -10.21 -7.19
C GLN A 417 -4.09 -8.81 -7.77
N PRO A 418 -3.06 -8.64 -8.61
CA PRO A 418 -2.80 -7.36 -9.24
C PRO A 418 -3.99 -6.86 -10.06
N ALA A 419 -4.30 -5.57 -9.94
CA ALA A 419 -5.27 -4.91 -10.79
C ALA A 419 -4.84 -4.98 -12.27
N LYS A 420 -5.82 -4.96 -13.17
CA LYS A 420 -5.55 -4.83 -14.60
C LYS A 420 -4.88 -3.47 -14.87
N TYR A 421 -3.87 -3.45 -15.72
CA TYR A 421 -3.26 -2.20 -16.19
C TYR A 421 -4.15 -1.54 -17.25
N HIS A 422 -4.43 -0.25 -17.07
CA HIS A 422 -5.28 0.53 -17.96
C HIS A 422 -4.51 1.71 -18.55
N THR A 423 -4.42 1.77 -19.89
CA THR A 423 -3.80 2.92 -20.59
C THR A 423 -4.71 4.13 -20.67
N HIS A 424 -6.01 3.94 -20.50
CA HIS A 424 -7.06 4.95 -20.52
C HIS A 424 -7.94 4.79 -19.28
N TYR A 425 -8.49 5.89 -18.77
CA TYR A 425 -9.37 5.87 -17.61
C TYR A 425 -10.60 4.98 -17.86
N PRO A 426 -10.80 3.90 -17.06
CA PRO A 426 -11.85 2.93 -17.31
C PRO A 426 -13.21 3.31 -16.71
N GLY A 427 -13.36 4.50 -16.13
CA GLY A 427 -14.58 4.90 -15.41
C GLY A 427 -14.61 4.50 -13.93
N PHE A 428 -13.47 4.09 -13.37
CA PHE A 428 -13.26 3.92 -11.93
C PHE A 428 -11.77 4.04 -11.59
N ILE A 429 -11.46 4.24 -10.31
CA ILE A 429 -10.11 4.18 -9.72
C ILE A 429 -10.09 3.21 -8.55
N THR A 430 -8.90 2.73 -8.17
CA THR A 430 -8.72 1.72 -7.13
C THR A 430 -7.39 1.88 -6.41
N THR A 431 -7.33 1.51 -5.12
CA THR A 431 -6.07 1.37 -4.36
C THR A 431 -5.40 0.02 -4.60
N GLN A 432 -6.06 -0.88 -5.34
CA GLN A 432 -5.52 -2.19 -5.69
C GLN A 432 -4.20 -2.04 -6.48
N PRO A 433 -3.09 -2.63 -6.03
CA PRO A 433 -1.82 -2.56 -6.73
C PRO A 433 -1.92 -3.12 -8.15
N GLY A 434 -1.34 -2.43 -9.12
CA GLY A 434 -1.21 -2.94 -10.49
C GLY A 434 -0.11 -3.99 -10.63
N PRO A 435 0.18 -4.45 -11.86
CA PRO A 435 1.34 -5.31 -12.09
C PRO A 435 2.63 -4.55 -11.72
N ARG A 436 3.61 -5.29 -11.18
CA ARG A 436 4.92 -4.73 -10.86
C ARG A 436 5.61 -4.21 -12.12
N GLU A 437 6.04 -2.95 -12.10
CA GLU A 437 6.83 -2.37 -13.19
C GLU A 437 8.23 -2.99 -13.20
N LYS A 438 8.61 -3.52 -14.36
CA LYS A 438 9.91 -4.17 -14.60
C LYS A 438 10.89 -3.21 -15.26
N ASP A 439 10.40 -2.26 -16.04
CA ASP A 439 11.23 -1.21 -16.63
C ASP A 439 11.40 -0.04 -15.68
N MET A 440 12.57 0.00 -15.03
CA MET A 440 12.91 1.08 -14.11
C MET A 440 13.06 2.43 -14.83
N THR A 441 13.36 2.43 -16.13
CA THR A 441 13.46 3.65 -16.94
C THR A 441 12.12 4.38 -17.05
N ALA A 442 11.01 3.62 -17.08
CA ALA A 442 9.67 4.20 -17.09
C ALA A 442 9.40 4.96 -15.78
N LEU A 443 9.77 4.38 -14.63
CA LEU A 443 9.64 5.02 -13.32
C LEU A 443 10.59 6.22 -13.18
N ASP A 444 11.83 6.09 -13.67
CA ASP A 444 12.80 7.19 -13.71
C ASP A 444 12.28 8.38 -14.54
N THR A 445 11.60 8.10 -15.66
CA THR A 445 11.02 9.13 -16.54
C THR A 445 9.93 9.91 -15.83
N VAL A 446 9.00 9.21 -15.15
CA VAL A 446 7.93 9.83 -14.36
C VAL A 446 8.52 10.67 -13.23
N ALA A 447 9.44 10.09 -12.46
CA ALA A 447 10.05 10.78 -11.34
C ALA A 447 10.86 12.01 -11.77
N LYS A 448 11.62 11.91 -12.86
CA LYS A 448 12.39 13.03 -13.40
C LYS A 448 11.47 14.15 -13.89
N GLY A 449 10.44 13.81 -14.67
CA GLY A 449 9.51 14.80 -15.21
C GLY A 449 8.77 15.57 -14.12
N ALA A 450 8.34 14.87 -13.06
CA ALA A 450 7.73 15.52 -11.91
C ALA A 450 8.74 16.38 -11.11
N ARG A 451 9.99 15.92 -10.94
CA ARG A 451 11.06 16.70 -10.28
C ARG A 451 11.33 18.02 -10.99
N ASP A 452 11.43 17.98 -12.32
CA ASP A 452 11.72 19.17 -13.13
C ASP A 452 10.61 20.23 -12.97
N TRP A 453 9.35 19.79 -12.89
CA TRP A 453 8.22 20.68 -12.59
C TRP A 453 8.30 21.24 -11.16
N VAL A 454 8.54 20.39 -10.16
CA VAL A 454 8.64 20.83 -8.75
C VAL A 454 9.77 21.85 -8.56
N ALA A 455 10.92 21.64 -9.21
CA ALA A 455 12.06 22.55 -9.14
C ALA A 455 11.76 23.92 -9.77
N SER A 456 11.01 23.96 -10.87
CA SER A 456 10.62 25.21 -11.54
C SER A 456 9.52 25.99 -10.82
N HIS A 457 8.78 25.34 -9.92
CA HIS A 457 7.67 25.93 -9.15
C HIS A 457 7.97 26.01 -7.64
N ALA A 458 9.22 25.78 -7.25
CA ALA A 458 9.67 26.07 -5.90
C ALA A 458 9.75 27.60 -5.75
N VAL A 459 8.89 28.18 -4.90
CA VAL A 459 9.02 29.57 -4.50
C VAL A 459 10.36 29.69 -3.78
N LEU A 460 11.30 30.45 -4.35
CA LEU A 460 12.51 30.84 -3.63
C LEU A 460 12.07 31.47 -2.32
N PRO A 461 12.60 31.06 -1.15
CA PRO A 461 12.27 31.73 0.09
C PRO A 461 12.53 33.23 -0.10
N ARG A 462 11.55 34.06 0.27
CA ARG A 462 11.77 35.51 0.36
C ARG A 462 13.01 35.69 1.21
N GLU A 463 14.04 36.33 0.66
CA GLU A 463 15.14 36.84 1.47
C GLU A 463 14.50 37.76 2.50
N ASP A 464 14.34 37.25 3.72
CA ASP A 464 14.13 38.08 4.88
C ASP A 464 15.30 39.04 4.90
N THR A 465 14.98 40.29 4.59
CA THR A 465 15.89 41.42 4.64
C THR A 465 16.21 41.61 6.12
N LEU A 466 17.24 40.89 6.59
CA LEU A 466 17.89 41.19 7.85
C LEU A 466 18.62 42.52 7.66
N ALA A 467 18.11 43.52 8.40
CA ALA A 467 18.67 44.85 8.56
C ALA A 467 20.11 44.83 9.10
#